data_AF-A0A0Q3RYC7-F1
#
_entry.id   AF-A0A0Q3RYC7-F1
#
_cell.length_a   1.000
_cell.length_b   1.000
_cell.length_c   1.000
_cell.angle_alpha   90.00
_cell.angle_beta   90.00
_cell.angle_gamma   90.00
#
_symmetry.space_group_name_H-M   'P 1'
#
loop_
_entity.id
_entity.type
_entity.pdbx_description
1 polymer ?
#
loop_
_entity_poly.entity_id
_entity_poly.type
_entity_poly.pdbx_seq_one_letter_code
_entity_poly.pdbx_strand_id
1 'polypeptide(L)'
;MIKRSIWPGQKLAVGKCEYKNIIEASLGIPCLFNEAVLEVMWGLKYLIKVLVPGEEVELTNEDRFQMCQGLKLVHNLYGFEVESKMVNSDIIGMACIVYESGRCVDKRASYLDHGRAKLSEVSTIDSTNWDELKLATPLKLICYPEEQVETGDSGAELDRDPGVPLSKSEAEQLLADAHLYETKLHKPAYLKIYNNFAWVRGVRRKALLQLENIVKKPREEKRRIETVPRVHGQ
;
A
#
# COMPACT_ATOMS: atom_id res chain seq x y z
N MET A 1 -10.86 2.65 -36.67
CA MET A 1 -11.18 2.98 -35.26
C MET A 1 -10.00 3.65 -34.58
N ILE A 2 -8.85 2.98 -34.40
CA ILE A 2 -7.67 3.52 -33.68
C ILE A 2 -7.22 4.91 -34.16
N LYS A 3 -7.00 5.11 -35.48
CA LYS A 3 -6.58 6.42 -36.04
C LYS A 3 -7.57 7.57 -35.78
N ARG A 4 -8.85 7.28 -35.51
CA ARG A 4 -9.87 8.31 -35.23
C ARG A 4 -9.91 8.70 -33.74
N SER A 5 -9.24 7.96 -32.88
CA SER A 5 -9.30 8.10 -31.42
C SER A 5 -7.98 8.56 -30.79
N ILE A 6 -6.92 8.75 -31.59
CA ILE A 6 -5.59 9.15 -31.12
C ILE A 6 -5.30 10.59 -31.54
N TRP A 7 -4.79 11.37 -30.59
CA TRP A 7 -4.36 12.74 -30.81
C TRP A 7 -2.87 12.79 -31.21
N PRO A 8 -2.44 13.81 -31.99
CA PRO A 8 -1.02 13.99 -32.32
C PRO A 8 -0.13 13.98 -31.06
N GLY A 9 0.94 13.19 -31.08
CA GLY A 9 1.89 13.06 -29.98
C GLY A 9 1.54 12.04 -28.90
N GLN A 10 0.34 11.44 -28.91
CA GLN A 10 -0.01 10.36 -27.98
C GLN A 10 0.63 9.02 -28.37
N LYS A 11 0.98 8.22 -27.35
CA LYS A 11 1.38 6.82 -27.52
C LYS A 11 0.22 5.90 -27.18
N LEU A 12 0.00 4.87 -27.98
CA LEU A 12 -1.00 3.84 -27.72
C LEU A 12 -0.44 2.78 -26.75
N ALA A 13 -1.06 2.58 -25.60
CA ALA A 13 -0.73 1.45 -24.74
C ALA A 13 -1.21 0.14 -25.38
N VAL A 14 -0.34 -0.86 -25.50
CA VAL A 14 -0.65 -2.13 -26.16
C VAL A 14 -0.29 -3.29 -25.25
N GLY A 15 -1.18 -4.28 -25.10
CA GLY A 15 -0.98 -5.44 -24.22
C GLY A 15 -0.09 -6.56 -24.78
N LYS A 16 0.35 -6.46 -26.05
CA LYS A 16 1.25 -7.43 -26.70
C LYS A 16 2.35 -6.71 -27.49
N CYS A 17 3.58 -7.21 -27.39
CA CYS A 17 4.72 -6.68 -28.14
C CYS A 17 4.53 -6.84 -29.66
N GLU A 18 3.94 -7.96 -30.08
CA GLU A 18 3.60 -8.24 -31.48
C GLU A 18 2.67 -7.16 -32.06
N TYR A 19 1.63 -6.79 -31.31
CA TYR A 19 0.67 -5.76 -31.74
C TYR A 19 1.32 -4.39 -31.78
N LYS A 20 2.21 -4.07 -30.84
CA LYS A 20 3.03 -2.84 -30.91
C LYS A 20 3.77 -2.78 -32.25
N ASN A 21 4.50 -3.83 -32.61
CA ASN A 21 5.29 -3.86 -33.84
C ASN A 21 4.41 -3.70 -35.09
N ILE A 22 3.28 -4.42 -35.14
CA ILE A 22 2.34 -4.35 -36.27
C ILE A 22 1.72 -2.95 -36.38
N ILE A 23 1.27 -2.36 -35.26
CA ILE A 23 0.60 -1.06 -35.24
C ILE A 23 1.58 0.06 -35.61
N GLU A 24 2.79 0.03 -35.07
CA GLU A 24 3.84 1.00 -35.39
C GLU A 24 4.20 0.93 -36.88
N ALA A 25 4.44 -0.27 -37.42
CA ALA A 25 4.81 -0.46 -38.83
C ALA A 25 3.67 -0.11 -39.80
N SER A 26 2.43 -0.52 -39.49
CA SER A 26 1.31 -0.43 -40.45
C SER A 26 0.53 0.88 -40.34
N LEU A 27 0.45 1.46 -39.14
CA LEU A 27 -0.37 2.64 -38.87
C LEU A 27 0.46 3.89 -38.57
N GLY A 28 1.77 3.75 -38.33
CA GLY A 28 2.66 4.86 -37.97
C GLY A 28 2.36 5.46 -36.59
N ILE A 29 1.68 4.71 -35.73
CA ILE A 29 1.24 5.17 -34.40
C ILE A 29 2.24 4.69 -33.36
N PRO A 30 2.91 5.61 -32.62
CA PRO A 30 3.81 5.23 -31.54
C PRO A 30 3.08 4.41 -30.47
N CYS A 31 3.69 3.32 -30.01
CA CYS A 31 3.10 2.45 -29.00
C CYS A 31 3.94 2.42 -27.71
N LEU A 32 3.27 2.12 -26.60
CA LEU A 32 3.87 1.86 -25.30
C LEU A 32 3.61 0.39 -24.92
N PHE A 33 4.69 -0.32 -24.61
CA PHE A 33 4.67 -1.69 -24.11
C PHE A 33 5.73 -1.79 -23.00
N ASN A 34 5.28 -1.81 -21.74
CA ASN A 34 6.12 -1.92 -20.56
C ASN A 34 5.32 -2.56 -19.41
N GLU A 35 5.96 -2.78 -18.26
CA GLU A 35 5.31 -3.43 -17.10
C GLU A 35 4.06 -2.69 -16.63
N ALA A 36 4.06 -1.36 -16.62
CA ALA A 36 2.90 -0.57 -16.24
C ALA A 36 1.71 -0.78 -17.20
N VAL A 37 1.98 -0.88 -18.50
CA VAL A 37 0.95 -1.21 -19.51
C VAL A 37 0.41 -2.62 -19.29
N LEU A 38 1.27 -3.60 -18.99
CA LEU A 38 0.82 -4.96 -18.72
C LEU A 38 -0.08 -5.03 -17.48
N GLU A 39 0.27 -4.33 -16.41
CA GLU A 39 -0.55 -4.20 -15.19
C GLU A 39 -1.93 -3.60 -15.50
N VAL A 40 -1.97 -2.51 -16.28
CA VAL A 40 -3.24 -1.86 -16.68
C VAL A 40 -4.09 -2.78 -17.55
N MET A 41 -3.47 -3.45 -18.53
CA MET A 41 -4.18 -4.36 -19.43
C MET A 41 -4.78 -5.56 -18.67
N TRP A 42 -4.03 -6.09 -17.70
CA TRP A 42 -4.54 -7.12 -16.80
C TRP A 42 -5.73 -6.62 -15.97
N GLY A 43 -5.62 -5.43 -15.36
CA GLY A 43 -6.70 -4.84 -14.57
C GLY A 43 -7.96 -4.56 -15.39
N LEU A 44 -7.81 -4.07 -16.63
CA LEU A 44 -8.92 -3.87 -17.56
C LEU A 44 -9.59 -5.18 -17.93
N LYS A 45 -8.80 -6.24 -18.19
CA LYS A 45 -9.32 -7.58 -18.47
C LYS A 45 -10.08 -8.14 -17.29
N TYR A 46 -9.57 -7.92 -16.07
CA TYR A 46 -10.24 -8.33 -14.84
C TYR A 46 -11.60 -7.63 -14.65
N LEU A 47 -11.66 -6.34 -14.98
CA LEU A 47 -12.86 -5.52 -14.83
C LEU A 47 -13.78 -5.53 -16.06
N ILE A 48 -13.47 -6.28 -17.11
CA ILE A 48 -14.12 -6.13 -18.41
C ILE A 48 -15.63 -6.36 -18.34
N LYS A 49 -16.10 -7.32 -17.54
CA LYS A 49 -17.53 -7.58 -17.34
C LYS A 49 -18.27 -6.47 -16.60
N VAL A 50 -17.55 -5.71 -15.77
CA VAL A 50 -18.11 -4.55 -15.06
C VAL A 50 -18.12 -3.32 -15.97
N LEU A 51 -17.03 -3.10 -16.71
CA LEU A 51 -16.86 -1.95 -17.59
C LEU A 51 -17.68 -2.06 -18.88
N VAL A 52 -17.80 -3.29 -19.41
CA VAL A 52 -18.49 -3.62 -20.65
C VAL A 52 -19.30 -4.91 -20.43
N PRO A 53 -20.51 -4.82 -19.86
CA PRO A 53 -21.32 -6.01 -19.52
C PRO A 53 -21.66 -6.93 -20.70
N GLY A 54 -21.70 -6.38 -21.92
CA GLY A 54 -21.92 -7.14 -23.15
C GLY A 54 -20.68 -7.82 -23.72
N GLU A 55 -19.51 -7.65 -23.13
CA GLU A 55 -18.27 -8.28 -23.60
C GLU A 55 -18.21 -9.75 -23.14
N GLU A 56 -18.02 -10.67 -24.08
CA GLU A 56 -17.97 -12.11 -23.79
C GLU A 56 -16.59 -12.61 -23.35
N VAL A 57 -15.60 -11.73 -23.25
CA VAL A 57 -14.23 -12.08 -22.82
C VAL A 57 -14.25 -12.62 -21.39
N GLU A 58 -13.89 -13.89 -21.25
CA GLU A 58 -13.64 -14.54 -19.97
C GLU A 58 -12.15 -14.50 -19.61
N LEU A 59 -11.87 -14.46 -18.31
CA LEU A 59 -10.50 -14.59 -17.79
C LEU A 59 -10.01 -16.03 -17.95
N THR A 60 -8.92 -16.20 -18.69
CA THR A 60 -8.24 -17.50 -18.82
C THR A 60 -7.55 -17.87 -17.50
N ASN A 61 -7.15 -19.14 -17.36
CA ASN A 61 -6.36 -19.57 -16.20
C ASN A 61 -5.02 -18.85 -16.10
N GLU A 62 -4.41 -18.50 -17.23
CA GLU A 62 -3.16 -17.72 -17.26
C GLU A 62 -3.38 -16.29 -16.76
N ASP A 63 -4.50 -15.66 -17.12
CA ASP A 63 -4.85 -14.34 -16.61
C ASP A 63 -5.04 -14.35 -15.10
N ARG A 64 -5.65 -15.42 -14.55
CA ARG A 64 -5.81 -15.60 -13.11
C ARG A 64 -4.48 -15.83 -12.40
N PHE A 65 -3.47 -16.35 -13.11
CA PHE A 65 -2.13 -16.60 -12.56
C PHE A 65 -1.27 -15.34 -12.51
N GLN A 66 -1.51 -14.38 -13.41
CA GLN A 66 -0.87 -13.08 -13.32
C GLN A 66 -1.44 -12.30 -12.13
N MET A 67 -0.65 -12.17 -11.08
CA MET A 67 -0.98 -11.33 -9.93
C MET A 67 -0.62 -9.87 -10.22
N CYS A 68 -1.52 -8.94 -9.87
CA CYS A 68 -1.20 -7.52 -9.85
C CYS A 68 -0.02 -7.23 -8.91
N GLN A 69 0.68 -6.14 -9.13
CA GLN A 69 1.82 -5.72 -8.30
C GLN A 69 1.42 -5.57 -6.82
N GLY A 70 0.19 -5.11 -6.56
CA GLY A 70 -0.34 -5.04 -5.20
C GLY A 70 -0.43 -6.42 -4.53
N LEU A 71 -0.88 -7.44 -5.25
CA LEU A 71 -0.95 -8.82 -4.74
C LEU A 71 0.43 -9.43 -4.56
N LYS A 72 1.38 -9.17 -5.46
CA LYS A 72 2.78 -9.59 -5.30
C LYS A 72 3.40 -8.97 -4.05
N LEU A 73 3.14 -7.69 -3.80
CA LEU A 73 3.61 -6.99 -2.60
C LEU A 73 3.00 -7.61 -1.33
N VAL A 74 1.69 -7.85 -1.33
CA VAL A 74 0.97 -8.50 -0.23
C VAL A 74 1.50 -9.91 0.04
N HIS A 75 1.81 -10.68 -1.00
CA HIS A 75 2.42 -11.99 -0.90
C HIS A 75 3.83 -11.91 -0.29
N ASN A 76 4.69 -11.07 -0.85
CA ASN A 76 6.12 -11.05 -0.52
C ASN A 76 6.41 -10.42 0.86
N LEU A 77 5.74 -9.31 1.19
CA LEU A 77 6.01 -8.57 2.44
C LEU A 77 5.17 -9.11 3.61
N TYR A 78 3.94 -9.53 3.33
CA TYR A 78 2.99 -9.93 4.37
C TYR A 78 2.65 -11.42 4.31
N GLY A 79 3.42 -12.24 3.58
CA GLY A 79 3.32 -13.70 3.58
C GLY A 79 1.91 -14.25 3.30
N PHE A 80 1.08 -13.51 2.57
CA PHE A 80 -0.23 -14.00 2.16
C PHE A 80 -0.08 -14.81 0.88
N GLU A 81 -0.13 -16.14 1.03
CA GLU A 81 -0.18 -17.05 -0.10
C GLU A 81 -1.56 -16.99 -0.76
N VAL A 82 -1.69 -16.18 -1.82
CA VAL A 82 -2.92 -16.09 -2.61
C VAL A 82 -2.77 -16.97 -3.87
N GLU A 83 -3.55 -18.05 -3.95
CA GLU A 83 -3.64 -18.83 -5.19
C GLU A 83 -4.47 -18.11 -6.26
N SER A 84 -4.16 -18.33 -7.54
CA SER A 84 -4.87 -17.74 -8.68
C SER A 84 -6.39 -17.90 -8.61
N LYS A 85 -6.86 -19.06 -8.15
CA LYS A 85 -8.29 -19.37 -8.00
C LYS A 85 -8.99 -18.59 -6.89
N MET A 86 -8.24 -18.04 -5.94
CA MET A 86 -8.78 -17.25 -4.83
C MET A 86 -8.95 -15.79 -5.22
N VAL A 87 -8.21 -15.31 -6.24
CA VAL A 87 -8.20 -13.92 -6.68
C VAL A 87 -9.61 -13.47 -7.07
N ASN A 88 -10.17 -12.57 -6.27
CA ASN A 88 -11.45 -11.93 -6.49
C ASN A 88 -11.33 -10.40 -6.29
N SER A 89 -12.42 -9.67 -6.51
CA SER A 89 -12.46 -8.21 -6.43
C SER A 89 -12.07 -7.70 -5.05
N ASP A 90 -12.44 -8.41 -4.00
CA ASP A 90 -12.18 -8.02 -2.62
C ASP A 90 -10.70 -8.16 -2.28
N ILE A 91 -10.09 -9.28 -2.66
CA ILE A 91 -8.65 -9.52 -2.50
C ILE A 91 -7.84 -8.49 -3.28
N ILE A 92 -8.21 -8.20 -4.53
CA ILE A 92 -7.55 -7.17 -5.34
C ILE A 92 -7.70 -5.79 -4.69
N GLY A 93 -8.93 -5.43 -4.28
CA GLY A 93 -9.21 -4.14 -3.65
C GLY A 93 -8.38 -3.92 -2.38
N MET A 94 -8.31 -4.92 -1.49
CA MET A 94 -7.50 -4.83 -0.28
C MET A 94 -6.01 -4.80 -0.59
N ALA A 95 -5.53 -5.58 -1.56
CA ALA A 95 -4.13 -5.55 -1.95
C ALA A 95 -3.73 -4.20 -2.57
N CYS A 96 -4.61 -3.59 -3.36
CA CYS A 96 -4.43 -2.23 -3.87
C CYS A 96 -4.36 -1.20 -2.74
N ILE A 97 -5.24 -1.29 -1.73
CA ILE A 97 -5.19 -0.40 -0.56
C ILE A 97 -3.85 -0.52 0.17
N VAL A 98 -3.35 -1.75 0.39
CA VAL A 98 -2.05 -1.99 1.01
C VAL A 98 -0.92 -1.41 0.15
N TYR A 99 -0.96 -1.63 -1.17
CA TYR A 99 0.03 -1.11 -2.11
C TYR A 99 0.11 0.43 -2.10
N GLU A 100 -1.05 1.10 -2.24
CA GLU A 100 -1.13 2.57 -2.30
C GLU A 100 -0.78 3.22 -0.95
N SER A 101 -1.08 2.55 0.16
CA SER A 101 -0.72 3.05 1.50
C SER A 101 0.79 3.18 1.69
N GLY A 102 1.59 2.34 1.03
CA GLY A 102 3.06 2.43 1.04
C GLY A 102 3.62 3.58 0.19
N ARG A 103 2.84 4.14 -0.75
CA ARG A 103 3.27 5.19 -1.69
C ARG A 103 2.88 6.61 -1.29
N CYS A 104 2.18 6.79 -0.17
CA CYS A 104 1.73 8.11 0.30
C CYS A 104 2.86 9.05 0.79
N VAL A 105 4.12 8.58 0.80
CA VAL A 105 5.28 9.25 1.41
C VAL A 105 5.83 10.42 0.59
N ASP A 106 5.87 10.31 -0.73
CA ASP A 106 6.71 11.17 -1.58
C ASP A 106 6.36 12.66 -1.52
N LYS A 107 5.08 13.01 -1.32
CA LYS A 107 4.63 14.43 -1.30
C LYS A 107 5.07 15.20 -0.05
N ARG A 108 5.64 14.53 0.95
CA ARG A 108 5.94 15.10 2.27
C ARG A 108 7.38 14.89 2.71
N ALA A 109 8.21 14.28 1.86
CA ALA A 109 9.61 14.01 2.15
C ALA A 109 10.34 15.25 2.67
N SER A 110 10.18 16.41 2.01
CA SER A 110 10.84 17.65 2.43
C SER A 110 10.47 18.14 3.83
N TYR A 111 9.21 17.98 4.27
CA TYR A 111 8.78 18.35 5.62
C TYR A 111 9.31 17.37 6.67
N LEU A 112 9.38 16.09 6.33
CA LEU A 112 9.93 15.05 7.18
C LEU A 112 11.45 15.22 7.33
N ASP A 113 12.16 15.51 6.24
CA ASP A 113 13.60 15.79 6.26
C ASP A 113 13.92 17.03 7.10
N HIS A 114 13.13 18.10 6.96
CA HIS A 114 13.24 19.28 7.83
C HIS A 114 12.98 18.93 9.30
N GLY A 115 11.92 18.18 9.58
CA GLY A 115 11.58 17.75 10.94
C GLY A 115 12.68 16.89 11.57
N ARG A 116 13.21 15.93 10.82
CA ARG A 116 14.34 15.07 11.18
C ARG A 116 15.58 15.88 11.55
N ALA A 117 15.94 16.85 10.71
CA ALA A 117 17.06 17.74 10.99
C ALA A 117 16.85 18.54 12.29
N LYS A 118 15.62 19.00 12.57
CA LYS A 118 15.32 19.74 13.80
C LYS A 118 15.32 18.89 15.06
N LEU A 119 14.85 17.65 14.98
CA LEU A 119 14.96 16.69 16.10
C LEU A 119 16.42 16.44 16.49
N SER A 120 17.30 16.33 15.49
CA SER A 120 18.74 16.16 15.71
C SER A 120 19.39 17.45 16.25
N GLU A 121 19.08 18.61 15.68
CA GLU A 121 19.67 19.91 16.07
C GLU A 121 19.29 20.34 17.49
N VAL A 122 18.04 20.11 17.90
CA VAL A 122 17.48 20.68 19.13
C VAL A 122 17.47 19.68 20.27
N SER A 123 17.00 18.46 20.01
CA SER A 123 16.83 17.42 21.05
C SER A 123 17.87 16.30 20.93
N THR A 124 18.85 16.40 20.03
CA THR A 124 19.90 15.37 19.83
C THR A 124 19.34 13.96 19.56
N ILE A 125 18.13 13.87 19.01
CA ILE A 125 17.48 12.59 18.70
C ILE A 125 17.96 12.07 17.34
N ASP A 126 18.56 10.88 17.34
CA ASP A 126 18.81 10.14 16.11
C ASP A 126 17.53 9.44 15.64
N SER A 127 16.94 9.99 14.59
CA SER A 127 15.75 9.43 13.97
C SER A 127 16.03 8.69 12.67
N THR A 128 17.28 8.50 12.25
CA THR A 128 17.67 8.03 10.90
C THR A 128 16.93 6.77 10.45
N ASN A 129 16.68 5.83 11.38
CA ASN A 129 16.01 4.57 11.10
C ASN A 129 14.48 4.58 11.32
N TRP A 130 13.88 5.75 11.54
CA TRP A 130 12.46 5.88 11.82
C TRP A 130 11.67 5.94 10.52
N ASP A 131 10.60 5.15 10.46
CA ASP A 131 9.57 5.29 9.43
C ASP A 131 8.85 6.64 9.53
N GLU A 132 8.05 6.96 8.52
CA GLU A 132 7.42 8.26 8.39
C GLU A 132 6.41 8.56 9.49
N LEU A 133 5.68 7.55 9.97
CA LEU A 133 4.72 7.75 11.05
C LEU A 133 5.47 7.94 12.37
N LYS A 134 6.47 7.09 12.66
CA LYS A 134 7.32 7.22 13.83
C LYS A 134 8.00 8.58 13.86
N LEU A 135 8.41 9.13 12.71
CA LEU A 135 8.96 10.48 12.60
C LEU A 135 7.90 11.59 12.71
N ALA A 136 6.70 11.41 12.17
CA ALA A 136 5.63 12.41 12.28
C ALA A 136 5.08 12.54 13.72
N THR A 137 5.18 11.46 14.49
CA THR A 137 4.68 11.36 15.87
C THR A 137 5.34 12.34 16.85
N PRO A 138 6.69 12.43 16.97
CA PRO A 138 7.35 13.42 17.85
C PRO A 138 7.10 14.85 17.37
N LEU A 139 7.02 15.07 16.05
CA LEU A 139 6.79 16.39 15.48
C LEU A 139 5.37 16.90 15.81
N LYS A 140 4.39 16.00 15.83
CA LYS A 140 3.04 16.28 16.35
C LYS A 140 3.06 16.56 17.85
N LEU A 141 3.79 15.74 18.63
CA LEU A 141 3.91 15.90 20.09
C LEU A 141 4.51 17.27 20.46
N ILE A 142 5.60 17.68 19.81
CA ILE A 142 6.23 19.01 20.03
C ILE A 142 5.25 20.14 19.68
N CYS A 143 4.54 20.02 18.56
CA CYS A 143 3.66 21.09 18.09
C CYS A 143 2.38 21.22 18.94
N TYR A 144 1.89 20.10 19.47
CA TYR A 144 0.62 19.97 20.20
C TYR A 144 0.79 19.02 21.40
N PRO A 145 1.52 19.44 22.46
CA PRO A 145 1.86 18.59 23.60
C PRO A 145 0.64 18.19 24.45
N GLU A 146 -0.42 19.01 24.41
CA GLU A 146 -1.70 18.77 25.10
C GLU A 146 -2.54 17.67 24.45
N GLU A 147 -2.30 17.37 23.16
CA GLU A 147 -3.05 16.34 22.45
C GLU A 147 -2.43 14.97 22.65
N GLN A 148 -3.21 14.02 23.18
CA GLN A 148 -2.77 12.64 23.35
C GLN A 148 -2.20 12.07 22.04
N VAL A 149 -1.05 11.42 22.17
CA VAL A 149 -0.41 10.63 21.12
C VAL A 149 -0.48 9.19 21.57
N GLU A 150 -0.77 8.25 20.66
CA GLU A 150 -0.70 6.83 20.96
C GLU A 150 0.76 6.46 21.28
N THR A 151 1.12 6.43 22.56
CA THR A 151 2.38 5.88 23.06
C THR A 151 2.19 4.39 23.28
N GLY A 152 3.10 3.56 22.78
CA GLY A 152 2.89 2.12 22.74
C GLY A 152 3.02 1.45 24.09
N ASP A 153 1.89 0.91 24.54
CA ASP A 153 1.89 -0.30 25.37
C ASP A 153 0.71 -1.24 25.03
N SER A 154 0.00 -1.02 23.92
CA SER A 154 -1.08 -1.91 23.50
C SER A 154 -0.54 -2.99 22.58
N GLY A 155 0.01 -4.04 23.19
CA GLY A 155 0.36 -5.30 22.56
C GLY A 155 -0.86 -5.93 21.85
N ALA A 156 -0.95 -5.66 20.55
CA ALA A 156 -1.62 -6.49 19.55
C ALA A 156 -1.11 -6.02 18.18
N GLU A 157 0.23 -5.96 18.06
CA GLU A 157 0.84 -5.75 16.76
C GLU A 157 0.61 -7.03 15.95
N LEU A 158 -0.03 -6.89 14.80
CA LEU A 158 0.38 -7.76 13.70
C LEU A 158 1.87 -7.50 13.55
N ASP A 159 2.71 -8.49 13.90
CA ASP A 159 4.19 -8.52 13.84
C ASP A 159 4.83 -8.06 12.50
N ARG A 160 4.01 -7.57 11.57
CA ARG A 160 4.35 -7.19 10.19
C ARG A 160 4.09 -5.71 9.89
N ASP A 161 3.79 -4.88 10.88
CA ASP A 161 3.73 -3.43 10.75
C ASP A 161 4.76 -2.76 11.68
N PRO A 162 6.03 -2.64 11.26
CA PRO A 162 7.15 -2.26 12.12
C PRO A 162 7.15 -0.75 12.37
N GLY A 163 6.11 -0.24 13.03
CA GLY A 163 6.06 1.13 13.52
C GLY A 163 6.22 1.14 15.02
N VAL A 164 7.47 0.99 15.47
CA VAL A 164 7.84 1.02 16.89
C VAL A 164 7.42 2.39 17.45
N PRO A 165 6.55 2.45 18.48
CA PRO A 165 6.17 3.70 19.10
C PRO A 165 7.39 4.44 19.69
N LEU A 166 7.29 5.76 19.84
CA LEU A 166 8.25 6.54 20.62
C LEU A 166 8.44 5.91 22.00
N SER A 167 9.69 5.77 22.44
CA SER A 167 9.95 5.37 23.81
C SER A 167 9.46 6.46 24.77
N LYS A 168 9.12 6.06 26.00
CA LYS A 168 8.66 6.98 27.04
C LYS A 168 9.70 8.09 27.32
N SER A 169 10.98 7.73 27.35
CA SER A 169 12.08 8.68 27.56
C SER A 169 12.22 9.69 26.42
N GLU A 170 12.08 9.26 25.16
CA GLU A 170 12.10 10.18 24.02
C GLU A 170 10.91 11.15 24.08
N ALA A 171 9.71 10.66 24.42
CA ALA A 171 8.52 11.50 24.55
C ALA A 171 8.66 12.53 25.68
N GLU A 172 9.16 12.14 26.85
CA GLU A 172 9.40 13.04 27.99
C GLU A 172 10.44 14.13 27.65
N GLN A 173 11.53 13.75 26.98
CA GLN A 173 12.54 14.70 26.52
C GLN A 173 11.95 15.70 25.51
N LEU A 174 11.20 15.21 24.52
CA LEU A 174 10.58 16.07 23.50
C LEU A 174 9.56 17.04 24.08
N LEU A 175 8.84 16.64 25.12
CA LEU A 175 7.93 17.53 25.84
C LEU A 175 8.70 18.62 26.61
N ALA A 176 9.80 18.26 27.27
CA ALA A 176 10.66 19.23 27.95
C ALA A 176 11.26 20.25 26.95
N ASP A 177 11.70 19.76 25.79
CA ASP A 177 12.31 20.58 24.74
C ASP A 177 11.29 21.33 23.87
N ALA A 178 9.99 21.07 24.00
CA ALA A 178 8.97 21.55 23.05
C ALA A 178 9.02 23.08 22.82
N HIS A 179 9.31 23.85 23.87
CA HIS A 179 9.45 25.30 23.81
C HIS A 179 10.59 25.77 22.88
N LEU A 180 11.64 24.96 22.72
CA LEU A 180 12.79 25.26 21.84
C LEU A 180 12.45 25.21 20.34
N TYR A 181 11.26 24.69 19.99
CA TYR A 181 10.80 24.52 18.61
C TYR A 181 9.79 25.57 18.14
N GLU A 182 9.40 26.53 18.98
CA GLU A 182 8.27 27.44 18.75
C GLU A 182 8.30 28.16 17.39
N THR A 183 9.49 28.51 16.89
CA THR A 183 9.71 29.17 15.60
C THR A 183 10.36 28.27 14.54
N LYS A 184 10.67 27.01 14.88
CA LYS A 184 11.42 26.08 14.04
C LYS A 184 10.52 25.13 13.23
N LEU A 185 9.28 24.94 13.69
CA LEU A 185 8.30 24.04 13.08
C LEU A 185 7.01 24.78 12.73
N HIS A 186 6.46 24.48 11.56
CA HIS A 186 5.15 24.97 11.15
C HIS A 186 4.06 24.04 11.71
N LYS A 187 3.56 24.34 12.92
CA LYS A 187 2.64 23.46 13.69
C LYS A 187 1.48 22.88 12.85
N PRO A 188 0.70 23.67 12.09
CA PRO A 188 -0.43 23.13 11.33
C PRO A 188 -0.02 22.13 10.24
N ALA A 189 1.19 22.28 9.67
CA ALA A 189 1.68 21.34 8.66
C ALA A 189 1.99 19.98 9.29
N TYR A 190 2.68 19.96 10.42
CA TYR A 190 3.05 18.71 11.10
C TYR A 190 1.84 17.95 11.65
N LEU A 191 0.81 18.65 12.15
CA LEU A 191 -0.46 18.00 12.51
C LEU A 191 -1.14 17.35 11.31
N LYS A 192 -1.21 18.04 10.17
CA LYS A 192 -1.80 17.50 8.94
C LYS A 192 -1.02 16.29 8.41
N ILE A 193 0.31 16.34 8.50
CA ILE A 193 1.20 15.24 8.10
C ILE A 193 0.95 14.01 8.99
N TYR A 194 0.98 14.19 10.31
CA TYR A 194 0.70 13.12 11.28
C TYR A 194 -0.67 12.49 11.07
N ASN A 195 -1.74 13.30 11.03
CA ASN A 195 -3.11 12.81 10.90
C ASN A 195 -3.31 11.96 9.65
N ASN A 196 -2.65 12.33 8.55
CA ASN A 196 -2.75 11.54 7.34
C ASN A 196 -1.91 10.25 7.42
N PHE A 197 -0.70 10.25 7.99
CA PHE A 197 0.03 9.00 8.20
C PHE A 197 -0.70 8.05 9.16
N ALA A 198 -1.27 8.57 10.25
CA ALA A 198 -2.08 7.79 11.18
C ALA A 198 -3.32 7.21 10.49
N TRP A 199 -4.00 8.00 9.65
CA TRP A 199 -5.14 7.53 8.85
C TRP A 199 -4.71 6.43 7.85
N VAL A 200 -3.64 6.65 7.09
CA VAL A 200 -3.10 5.68 6.13
C VAL A 200 -2.73 4.37 6.82
N ARG A 201 -2.05 4.42 7.98
CA ARG A 201 -1.73 3.23 8.79
C ARG A 201 -3.01 2.51 9.25
N GLY A 202 -4.00 3.25 9.72
CA GLY A 202 -5.29 2.69 10.14
C GLY A 202 -6.03 1.98 8.99
N VAL A 203 -6.03 2.57 7.80
CA VAL A 203 -6.60 1.98 6.57
C VAL A 203 -5.84 0.71 6.18
N ARG A 204 -4.50 0.78 6.15
CA ARG A 204 -3.62 -0.38 5.86
C ARG A 204 -3.89 -1.53 6.82
N ARG A 205 -3.93 -1.26 8.14
CA ARG A 205 -4.21 -2.27 9.17
C ARG A 205 -5.55 -2.96 8.94
N LYS A 206 -6.60 -2.20 8.65
CA LYS A 206 -7.93 -2.76 8.35
C LYS A 206 -7.90 -3.65 7.11
N ALA A 207 -7.22 -3.21 6.04
CA ALA A 207 -7.08 -4.00 4.82
C ALA A 207 -6.29 -5.31 5.05
N LEU A 208 -5.21 -5.27 5.84
CA LEU A 208 -4.43 -6.46 6.20
C LEU A 208 -5.25 -7.46 7.03
N LEU A 209 -6.04 -6.98 8.01
CA LEU A 209 -6.94 -7.83 8.79
C LEU A 209 -8.02 -8.48 7.91
N GLN A 210 -8.56 -7.75 6.95
CA GLN A 210 -9.53 -8.29 6.00
C GLN A 210 -8.89 -9.32 5.07
N LEU A 211 -7.69 -9.05 4.54
CA LEU A 211 -6.93 -10.03 3.76
C LEU A 211 -6.66 -11.31 4.55
N GLU A 212 -6.32 -11.21 5.83
CA GLU A 212 -6.14 -12.37 6.70
C GLU A 212 -7.41 -13.19 6.89
N ASN A 213 -8.54 -12.52 7.09
CA ASN A 213 -9.83 -13.18 7.19
C ASN A 213 -10.25 -13.89 5.89
N ILE A 214 -9.93 -13.31 4.73
CA ILE A 214 -10.32 -13.85 3.43
C ILE A 214 -9.37 -14.98 2.98
N VAL A 215 -8.07 -14.86 3.27
CA VAL A 215 -7.04 -15.76 2.73
C VAL A 215 -6.66 -16.87 3.72
N LYS A 216 -6.37 -16.55 4.98
CA LYS A 216 -5.80 -17.52 5.94
C LYS A 216 -6.87 -18.35 6.65
N LYS A 217 -7.89 -17.70 7.22
CA LYS A 217 -8.92 -18.40 8.02
C LYS A 217 -9.61 -19.55 7.28
N PRO A 218 -10.02 -19.39 6.00
CA PRO A 218 -10.65 -20.49 5.26
C PRO A 218 -9.69 -21.64 4.95
N ARG A 219 -8.39 -21.34 4.76
CA ARG A 219 -7.36 -22.37 4.51
C ARG A 219 -7.07 -23.20 5.75
N GLU A 220 -6.96 -22.56 6.91
CA GLU A 220 -6.76 -23.27 8.18
C GLU A 220 -7.96 -24.16 8.50
N GLU A 221 -9.18 -23.68 8.28
CA GLU A 221 -10.40 -24.48 8.45
C GLU A 221 -10.44 -25.67 7.50
N LYS A 222 -10.12 -25.46 6.21
CA LYS A 222 -10.03 -26.54 5.23
C LYS A 222 -8.98 -27.59 5.63
N ARG A 223 -7.79 -27.16 6.05
CA ARG A 223 -6.73 -28.07 6.53
C ARG A 223 -7.19 -28.85 7.75
N ARG A 224 -7.87 -28.22 8.71
CA ARG A 224 -8.44 -28.89 9.89
C ARG A 224 -9.41 -30.00 9.50
N ILE A 225 -10.36 -29.70 8.62
CA ILE A 225 -11.36 -30.67 8.12
C ILE A 225 -10.67 -31.85 7.39
N GLU A 226 -9.66 -31.58 6.58
CA GLU A 226 -8.90 -32.61 5.85
C GLU A 226 -8.02 -33.48 6.75
N THR A 227 -7.65 -33.00 7.94
CA THR A 227 -6.84 -33.75 8.93
C THR A 227 -7.66 -34.60 9.91
N VAL A 228 -8.99 -34.48 9.94
CA VAL A 228 -9.83 -35.35 10.79
C VAL A 228 -9.87 -36.76 10.17
N PRO A 229 -9.41 -37.82 10.87
CA PRO A 229 -9.46 -39.17 10.33
C PRO A 229 -10.91 -39.56 10.06
N ARG A 230 -11.22 -40.04 8.85
CA ARG A 230 -12.50 -40.69 8.57
C ARG A 230 -12.59 -41.96 9.41
N VAL A 231 -13.23 -41.88 10.57
CA VAL A 231 -13.65 -43.06 11.34
C VAL A 231 -14.64 -43.81 10.45
N HIS A 232 -14.16 -44.86 9.78
CA HIS A 232 -15.02 -45.78 9.05
C HIS A 232 -15.79 -46.58 10.09
N GLY A 233 -17.11 -46.36 10.14
CA GLY A 233 -18.03 -47.17 10.93
C GLY A 233 -17.95 -48.63 10.47
N GLN A 234 -17.81 -49.51 11.45
CA GLN A 234 -18.06 -50.95 11.32
C GLN A 234 -19.55 -51.22 11.16
#